data_AF-I9P521-F1
#
_entry.id   AF-I9P521-F1
#
_cell.length_a   1.000
_cell.length_b   1.000
_cell.length_c   1.000
_cell.angle_alpha   90.00
_cell.angle_beta   90.00
_cell.angle_gamma   90.00
#
_symmetry.space_group_name_H-M   'P 1'
#
loop_
_entity.id
_entity.type
_entity.pdbx_description
1 polymer ?
#
loop_
_entity_poly.entity_id
_entity_poly.type
_entity_poly.pdbx_seq_one_letter_code
_entity_poly.pdbx_strand_id
1 'polypeptide(L)'
;MKHKILSASVISLMLCCSEYSQAVPAEQLDIAGIKLGMTVDEVKAAINSFDPQLQIEEVAAVFDLNDGANLQPSPEFLDRIEALQGNQGAVLKVFFSGPVGEVRVIGVARKGLILSNQPASAQFMQSLTARYGQPTAFNRNQKDQPVWEASGKMSCLKARDYKNEPQVNIAPGFGESVLVNVSAEQFFSSRAGNNTGKGLFPKEFTDCGSYLSYFFPGDPISSFSGELMDLGAIVHTERSRQQWVEQLTAEAVQKRLSKGQVPKF
;
A
#
# COMPACT_ATOMS: atom_id res chain seq x y z
N MET A 1 -57.89 -15.05 51.65
CA MET A 1 -56.52 -14.65 51.28
C MET A 1 -55.75 -15.88 50.81
N LYS A 2 -55.61 -16.10 49.50
CA LYS A 2 -54.63 -17.05 48.92
C LYS A 2 -54.06 -16.38 47.67
N HIS A 3 -52.75 -16.14 47.67
CA HIS A 3 -52.02 -15.43 46.63
C HIS A 3 -51.56 -16.38 45.51
N LYS A 4 -51.67 -15.83 44.28
CA LYS A 4 -50.99 -16.10 43.00
C LYS A 4 -49.80 -17.08 43.01
N ILE A 5 -49.64 -17.85 41.93
CA ILE A 5 -48.41 -17.85 41.11
C ILE A 5 -48.79 -18.04 39.63
N LEU A 6 -48.56 -17.01 38.80
CA LEU A 6 -48.54 -17.08 37.34
C LEU A 6 -47.07 -17.22 36.95
N SER A 7 -46.69 -18.33 36.32
CA SER A 7 -45.35 -18.52 35.76
C SER A 7 -45.22 -17.72 34.47
N ALA A 8 -44.35 -16.72 34.48
CA ALA A 8 -43.91 -16.02 33.27
C ALA A 8 -42.63 -16.69 32.75
N SER A 9 -42.73 -17.32 31.58
CA SER A 9 -41.57 -17.83 30.84
C SER A 9 -40.82 -16.65 30.21
N VAL A 10 -39.60 -16.39 30.70
CA VAL A 10 -38.67 -15.44 30.09
C VAL A 10 -37.96 -16.14 28.93
N ILE A 11 -38.24 -15.70 27.70
CA ILE A 11 -37.48 -16.10 26.51
C ILE A 11 -36.24 -15.21 26.46
N SER A 12 -35.09 -15.74 26.85
CA SER A 12 -33.79 -15.10 26.60
C SER A 12 -33.45 -15.21 25.12
N LEU A 13 -33.61 -14.12 24.37
CA LEU A 13 -32.93 -13.95 23.08
C LEU A 13 -31.42 -13.79 23.36
N MET A 14 -30.66 -14.87 23.13
CA MET A 14 -29.21 -14.74 22.91
C MET A 14 -29.01 -13.99 21.59
N LEU A 15 -28.66 -12.70 21.66
CA LEU A 15 -28.02 -12.02 20.54
C LEU A 15 -26.65 -12.69 20.32
N CYS A 16 -26.56 -13.57 19.31
CA CYS A 16 -25.28 -13.91 18.73
C CYS A 16 -24.72 -12.63 18.10
N CYS A 17 -23.71 -12.02 18.74
CA CYS A 17 -22.85 -11.05 18.09
C CYS A 17 -22.12 -11.78 16.96
N SER A 18 -22.63 -11.68 15.74
CA SER A 18 -21.85 -11.96 14.54
C SER A 18 -20.71 -10.95 14.52
N GLU A 19 -19.47 -11.41 14.77
CA GLU A 19 -18.26 -10.63 14.54
C GLU A 19 -18.13 -10.39 13.04
N TYR A 20 -18.85 -9.39 12.53
CA TYR A 20 -18.61 -8.89 11.18
C TYR A 20 -17.21 -8.31 11.15
N SER A 21 -16.33 -8.87 10.33
CA SER A 21 -15.03 -8.26 10.03
C SER A 21 -15.29 -6.88 9.42
N GLN A 22 -15.09 -5.84 10.23
CA GLN A 22 -15.32 -4.46 9.82
C GLN A 22 -14.03 -3.91 9.22
N ALA A 23 -14.15 -3.20 8.11
CA ALA A 23 -13.04 -2.43 7.55
C ALA A 23 -12.46 -1.49 8.60
N VAL A 24 -11.13 -1.37 8.62
CA VAL A 24 -10.41 -0.61 9.66
C VAL A 24 -10.36 0.86 9.24
N PRO A 25 -10.55 1.83 10.15
CA PRO A 25 -10.32 3.24 9.81
C PRO A 25 -8.88 3.45 9.31
N ALA A 26 -8.72 4.17 8.20
CA ALA A 26 -7.42 4.31 7.53
C ALA A 26 -6.34 4.89 8.47
N GLU A 27 -6.75 5.77 9.40
CA GLU A 27 -5.89 6.39 10.40
C GLU A 27 -5.34 5.43 11.47
N GLN A 28 -5.93 4.24 11.59
CA GLN A 28 -5.46 3.17 12.50
C GLN A 28 -4.46 2.24 11.82
N LEU A 29 -4.33 2.30 10.49
CA LEU A 29 -3.35 1.52 9.76
C LEU A 29 -2.01 2.24 9.76
N ASP A 30 -0.98 1.55 10.25
CA ASP A 30 0.39 2.04 10.26
C ASP A 30 1.37 0.88 10.17
N ILE A 31 2.60 1.15 9.74
CA ILE A 31 3.73 0.25 9.90
C ILE A 31 4.83 1.02 10.63
N ALA A 32 5.23 0.52 11.80
CA ALA A 32 6.27 1.16 12.61
C ALA A 32 5.95 2.64 12.97
N GLY A 33 4.67 2.97 13.15
CA GLY A 33 4.19 4.33 13.42
C GLY A 33 4.00 5.18 12.16
N ILE A 34 4.42 4.70 10.99
CA ILE A 34 4.33 5.41 9.71
C ILE A 34 2.96 5.18 9.09
N LYS A 35 2.24 6.27 8.81
CA LYS A 35 0.90 6.26 8.23
C LYS A 35 0.92 6.84 6.81
N LEU A 36 -0.08 6.46 6.02
CA LEU A 36 -0.36 7.09 4.74
C LEU A 36 -0.67 8.58 4.96
N GLY A 37 -0.26 9.42 4.01
CA GLY A 37 -0.45 10.87 4.08
C GLY A 37 0.52 11.62 4.99
N MET A 38 1.47 10.94 5.65
CA MET A 38 2.54 11.62 6.40
C MET A 38 3.46 12.44 5.49
N THR A 39 4.05 13.48 6.05
CA THR A 39 5.12 14.28 5.44
C THR A 39 6.49 13.59 5.59
N VAL A 40 7.49 14.08 4.87
CA VAL A 40 8.88 13.61 4.99
C VAL A 40 9.41 13.71 6.43
N ASP A 41 9.15 14.82 7.11
CA ASP A 41 9.64 15.05 8.48
C ASP A 41 8.93 14.16 9.50
N GLU A 42 7.61 13.94 9.32
CA GLU A 42 6.85 13.00 10.15
C GLU A 42 7.35 11.56 9.99
N VAL A 43 7.70 11.16 8.77
CA VAL A 43 8.28 9.84 8.51
C VAL A 43 9.62 9.68 9.22
N LYS A 44 10.51 10.67 9.12
CA LYS A 44 11.81 10.64 9.83
C LYS A 44 11.62 10.55 11.34
N ALA A 45 10.67 11.32 11.89
CA ALA A 45 10.34 11.27 13.32
C ALA A 45 9.78 9.90 13.73
N ALA A 46 8.92 9.29 12.91
CA ALA A 46 8.36 7.96 13.16
C ALA A 46 9.44 6.87 13.11
N ILE A 47 10.35 6.90 12.12
CA ILE A 47 11.49 5.97 12.04
C ILE A 47 12.37 6.07 13.28
N ASN A 48 12.75 7.29 13.68
CA ASN A 48 13.57 7.52 14.87
C ASN A 48 12.88 7.07 16.17
N SER A 49 11.55 7.23 16.25
CA SER A 49 10.75 6.78 17.40
C SER A 49 10.61 5.26 17.44
N PHE A 50 10.58 4.61 16.28
CA PHE A 50 10.49 3.16 16.16
C PHE A 50 11.81 2.48 16.50
N ASP A 51 12.92 2.94 15.91
CA ASP A 51 14.26 2.47 16.22
C ASP A 51 15.30 3.56 15.86
N PRO A 52 15.90 4.25 16.86
CA PRO A 52 16.85 5.33 16.63
C PRO A 52 18.20 4.85 16.09
N GLN A 53 18.45 3.54 15.99
CA GLN A 53 19.67 2.99 15.40
C GLN A 53 19.57 2.80 13.88
N LEU A 54 18.37 2.97 13.30
CA LEU A 54 18.21 2.88 11.85
C LEU A 54 18.83 4.09 11.16
N GLN A 55 19.62 3.83 10.12
CA GLN A 55 20.12 4.89 9.26
C GLN A 55 19.03 5.26 8.25
N ILE A 56 18.68 6.53 8.20
CA ILE A 56 17.71 7.06 7.24
C ILE A 56 18.45 7.53 5.99
N GLU A 57 18.04 7.02 4.83
CA GLU A 57 18.51 7.43 3.51
C GLU A 57 17.33 7.93 2.66
N GLU A 58 17.49 9.11 2.05
CA GLU A 58 16.56 9.61 1.03
C GLU A 58 17.03 9.14 -0.33
N VAL A 59 16.14 8.44 -1.04
CA VAL A 59 16.40 7.95 -2.38
C VAL A 59 15.63 8.81 -3.36
N ALA A 60 16.39 9.49 -4.21
CA ALA A 60 15.85 10.32 -5.26
C ALA A 60 15.67 9.55 -6.57
N ALA A 61 14.84 10.07 -7.46
CA ALA A 61 14.60 9.55 -8.79
C ALA A 61 14.62 10.66 -9.85
N VAL A 62 14.87 10.24 -11.09
CA VAL A 62 14.83 11.04 -12.31
C VAL A 62 14.15 10.23 -13.41
N PHE A 63 13.56 10.92 -14.39
CA PHE A 63 13.11 10.32 -15.65
C PHE A 63 14.00 10.77 -16.80
N ASP A 64 14.22 9.88 -17.76
CA ASP A 64 14.89 10.24 -19.01
C ASP A 64 13.91 10.90 -19.98
N LEU A 65 14.19 12.14 -20.35
CA LEU A 65 13.42 12.93 -21.30
C LEU A 65 14.08 12.86 -22.67
N ASN A 66 13.36 12.38 -23.69
CA ASN A 66 13.84 12.36 -25.07
C ASN A 66 13.36 13.61 -25.83
N ASP A 67 14.27 14.48 -26.25
CA ASP A 67 13.95 15.69 -27.03
C ASP A 67 13.86 15.46 -28.56
N GLY A 68 13.92 14.20 -28.98
CA GLY A 68 13.96 13.74 -30.36
C GLY A 68 15.37 13.59 -30.94
N ALA A 69 16.41 14.02 -30.22
CA ALA A 69 17.81 13.87 -30.63
C ALA A 69 18.70 13.34 -29.49
N ASN A 70 18.45 13.77 -28.25
CA ASN A 70 19.22 13.40 -27.07
C ASN A 70 18.30 12.98 -25.92
N LEU A 71 18.87 12.22 -24.98
CA LEU A 71 18.30 11.97 -23.67
C LEU A 71 18.86 12.97 -22.67
N GLN A 72 17.99 13.57 -21.86
CA GLN A 72 18.37 14.42 -20.75
C GLN A 72 17.52 14.07 -19.51
N PRO A 73 18.07 14.16 -18.30
CA PRO A 73 17.30 13.83 -17.10
C PRO A 73 16.27 14.93 -16.79
N SER A 74 15.14 14.52 -16.19
CA SER A 74 14.22 15.42 -15.49
C SER A 74 14.90 16.04 -14.27
N PRO A 75 14.32 17.09 -13.66
CA PRO A 75 14.67 17.45 -12.29
C PRO A 75 14.57 16.25 -11.36
N GLU A 76 15.52 16.15 -10.44
CA GLU A 76 15.53 15.14 -9.40
C GLU A 76 14.38 15.37 -8.40
N PHE A 77 13.78 14.30 -7.89
CA PHE A 77 12.75 14.36 -6.87
C PHE A 77 12.84 13.21 -5.88
N LEU A 78 12.30 13.41 -4.67
CA LEU A 78 12.23 12.35 -3.66
C LEU A 78 11.27 11.25 -4.10
N ASP A 79 11.78 10.03 -4.28
CA ASP A 79 10.95 8.85 -4.55
C ASP A 79 10.55 8.15 -3.25
N ARG A 80 11.56 7.88 -2.40
CA ARG A 80 11.36 7.14 -1.16
C ARG A 80 12.39 7.46 -0.09
N ILE A 81 12.06 7.11 1.14
CA ILE A 81 13.00 6.97 2.25
C ILE A 81 13.23 5.49 2.51
N GLU A 82 14.49 5.10 2.69
CA GLU A 82 14.88 3.78 3.18
C GLU A 82 15.44 3.89 4.60
N ALA A 83 14.96 3.06 5.52
CA ALA A 83 15.59 2.90 6.83
C ALA A 83 16.42 1.62 6.84
N LEU A 84 17.73 1.77 7.00
CA LEU A 84 18.72 0.71 6.88
C LEU A 84 19.10 0.16 8.26
N GLN A 85 19.30 -1.16 8.33
CA GLN A 85 19.78 -1.83 9.53
C GLN A 85 21.12 -2.54 9.27
N GLY A 86 22.22 -1.82 9.47
CA GLY A 86 23.58 -2.33 9.24
C GLY A 86 23.70 -3.07 7.91
N ASN A 87 24.24 -4.29 7.94
CA ASN A 87 24.45 -5.11 6.74
C ASN A 87 23.19 -5.80 6.20
N GLN A 88 22.02 -5.65 6.83
CA GLN A 88 20.75 -6.24 6.35
C GLN A 88 20.07 -5.40 5.24
N GLY A 89 20.62 -4.21 4.97
CA GLY A 89 20.06 -3.24 4.05
C GLY A 89 18.75 -2.61 4.57
N ALA A 90 17.91 -2.13 3.64
CA ALA A 90 16.65 -1.48 3.97
C ALA A 90 15.66 -2.45 4.63
N VAL A 91 15.29 -2.17 5.87
CA VAL A 91 14.25 -2.87 6.63
C VAL A 91 12.91 -2.15 6.58
N LEU A 92 12.92 -0.84 6.30
CA LEU A 92 11.75 -0.04 5.95
C LEU A 92 11.99 0.67 4.63
N LYS A 93 10.94 0.77 3.81
CA LYS A 93 10.88 1.62 2.61
C LYS A 93 9.57 2.41 2.65
N VAL A 94 9.65 3.71 2.45
CA VAL A 94 8.51 4.63 2.52
C VAL A 94 8.46 5.42 1.22
N PHE A 95 7.40 5.23 0.44
CA PHE A 95 7.22 5.82 -0.89
C PHE A 95 6.35 7.06 -0.82
N PHE A 96 6.69 8.09 -1.60
CA PHE A 96 6.00 9.38 -1.59
C PHE A 96 5.29 9.71 -2.91
N SER A 97 4.16 10.42 -2.82
CA SER A 97 3.60 11.20 -3.91
C SER A 97 4.58 12.31 -4.28
N GLY A 98 4.76 12.56 -5.56
CA GLY A 98 5.76 13.51 -6.04
C GLY A 98 6.12 13.16 -7.48
N PRO A 99 6.78 14.05 -8.24
CA PRO A 99 7.20 15.39 -7.85
C PRO A 99 6.09 16.45 -7.91
N VAL A 100 4.90 16.09 -8.42
CA VAL A 100 3.81 17.04 -8.61
C VAL A 100 2.96 17.15 -7.34
N GLY A 101 2.68 18.38 -6.92
CA GLY A 101 1.83 18.65 -5.77
C GLY A 101 2.55 18.44 -4.45
N GLU A 102 1.77 18.15 -3.41
CA GLU A 102 2.32 17.94 -2.07
C GLU A 102 2.89 16.52 -1.91
N VAL A 103 4.12 16.44 -1.38
CA VAL A 103 4.84 15.19 -1.19
C VAL A 103 4.39 14.51 0.10
N ARG A 104 3.71 13.37 -0.04
CA ARG A 104 3.03 12.63 1.06
C ARG A 104 3.24 11.13 0.93
N VAL A 105 3.25 10.39 2.04
CA VAL A 105 3.38 8.93 2.01
C VAL A 105 2.20 8.28 1.27
N ILE A 106 2.51 7.47 0.26
CA ILE A 106 1.53 6.67 -0.51
C ILE A 106 1.76 5.16 -0.34
N GLY A 107 2.88 4.77 0.24
CA GLY A 107 3.19 3.37 0.50
C GLY A 107 4.26 3.22 1.58
N VAL A 108 4.11 2.19 2.41
CA VAL A 108 5.11 1.78 3.40
C VAL A 108 5.31 0.29 3.26
N ALA A 109 6.55 -0.11 3.39
CA ALA A 109 6.94 -1.48 3.30
C ALA A 109 7.93 -1.71 4.47
N ARG A 110 7.67 -2.70 5.33
CA ARG A 110 8.66 -3.30 6.25
C ARG A 110 9.03 -4.77 5.96
N LYS A 111 10.30 -5.14 6.14
CA LYS A 111 10.74 -6.54 6.30
C LYS A 111 11.40 -6.74 7.66
N GLY A 112 11.36 -7.96 8.18
CA GLY A 112 12.04 -8.31 9.43
C GLY A 112 12.53 -9.74 9.43
N LEU A 113 13.70 -9.94 10.08
CA LEU A 113 14.26 -11.25 10.40
C LEU A 113 14.17 -11.46 11.90
N ILE A 114 13.77 -12.66 12.32
CA ILE A 114 13.64 -13.05 13.73
C ILE A 114 14.68 -14.13 14.00
N LEU A 115 15.83 -13.71 14.54
CA LEU A 115 17.00 -14.56 14.73
C LEU A 115 16.94 -15.40 16.01
N SER A 116 16.14 -15.00 17.00
CA SER A 116 15.96 -15.69 18.27
C SER A 116 14.54 -15.54 18.78
N ASN A 117 14.09 -16.48 19.62
CA ASN A 117 12.74 -16.49 20.22
C ASN A 117 11.63 -16.35 19.18
N GLN A 118 11.71 -17.12 18.09
CA GLN A 118 10.77 -17.09 16.98
C GLN A 118 9.35 -17.41 17.49
N PRO A 119 8.37 -16.52 17.25
CA PRO A 119 7.00 -16.75 17.70
C PRO A 119 6.34 -17.83 16.85
N ALA A 120 5.39 -18.56 17.44
CA ALA A 120 4.49 -19.41 16.67
C ALA A 120 3.59 -18.53 15.78
N SER A 121 3.14 -19.04 14.63
CA SER A 121 2.34 -18.24 13.69
C SER A 121 1.05 -17.70 14.32
N ALA A 122 0.43 -18.47 15.20
CA ALA A 122 -0.75 -18.06 15.95
C ALA A 122 -0.46 -16.87 16.90
N GLN A 123 0.71 -16.82 17.53
CA GLN A 123 1.11 -15.71 18.42
C GLN A 123 1.34 -14.43 17.62
N PHE A 124 1.98 -14.54 16.45
CA PHE A 124 2.19 -13.39 15.57
C PHE A 124 0.86 -12.85 15.04
N MET A 125 -0.04 -13.73 14.60
CA MET A 125 -1.41 -13.35 14.20
C MET A 125 -2.20 -12.70 15.32
N GLN A 126 -2.08 -13.20 16.55
CA GLN A 126 -2.72 -12.61 17.71
C GLN A 126 -2.21 -11.19 17.96
N SER A 127 -0.91 -10.94 17.82
CA SER A 127 -0.31 -9.61 17.95
C SER A 127 -0.84 -8.63 16.89
N LEU A 128 -0.92 -9.07 15.62
CA LEU A 128 -1.51 -8.27 14.54
C LEU A 128 -2.98 -7.98 14.80
N THR A 129 -3.75 -8.98 15.22
CA THR A 129 -5.18 -8.85 15.50
C THR A 129 -5.45 -7.95 16.69
N ALA A 130 -4.61 -8.00 17.73
CA ALA A 130 -4.71 -7.10 18.86
C ALA A 130 -4.48 -5.63 18.47
N ARG A 131 -3.67 -5.39 17.42
CA ARG A 131 -3.36 -4.05 16.94
C ARG A 131 -4.36 -3.51 15.93
N TYR A 132 -4.79 -4.32 14.97
CA TYR A 132 -5.57 -3.87 13.81
C TYR A 132 -6.99 -4.47 13.76
N GLY A 133 -7.37 -5.29 14.74
CA GLY A 133 -8.62 -6.04 14.72
C GLY A 133 -8.55 -7.26 13.80
N GLN A 134 -9.68 -7.90 13.54
CA GLN A 134 -9.74 -9.04 12.62
C GLN A 134 -9.41 -8.61 11.19
N PRO A 135 -8.64 -9.40 10.42
CA PRO A 135 -8.41 -9.11 9.02
C PRO A 135 -9.70 -9.18 8.21
N THR A 136 -9.82 -8.32 7.20
CA THR A 136 -10.96 -8.31 6.27
C THR A 136 -10.87 -9.44 5.24
N ALA A 137 -9.66 -9.93 4.97
CA ALA A 137 -9.42 -11.04 4.06
C ALA A 137 -8.07 -11.73 4.34
N PHE A 138 -7.88 -12.87 3.70
CA PHE A 138 -6.59 -13.55 3.56
C PHE A 138 -6.29 -13.77 2.08
N ASN A 139 -5.00 -13.81 1.71
CA ASN A 139 -4.63 -14.19 0.35
C ASN A 139 -5.10 -15.61 0.04
N ARG A 140 -5.68 -15.80 -1.15
CA ARG A 140 -6.20 -17.09 -1.65
C ARG A 140 -5.21 -18.25 -1.47
N ASN A 141 -3.94 -17.99 -1.75
CA ASN A 141 -2.92 -19.05 -1.82
C ASN A 141 -2.06 -19.11 -0.54
N GLN A 142 -2.25 -18.19 0.40
CA GLN A 142 -1.39 -18.01 1.57
C GLN A 142 -2.24 -17.60 2.78
N LYS A 143 -2.59 -18.57 3.64
CA LYS A 143 -3.28 -18.30 4.91
C LYS A 143 -2.43 -17.45 5.87
N ASP A 144 -1.12 -17.45 5.67
CA ASP A 144 -0.15 -16.65 6.42
C ASP A 144 -0.01 -15.24 5.85
N GLN A 145 -1.01 -14.78 5.08
CA GLN A 145 -1.06 -13.45 4.51
C GLN A 145 -2.42 -12.75 4.76
N PRO A 146 -2.68 -12.28 5.99
CA PRO A 146 -3.84 -11.46 6.32
C PRO A 146 -3.80 -10.08 5.65
N VAL A 147 -4.99 -9.52 5.47
CA VAL A 147 -5.21 -8.19 4.89
C VAL A 147 -6.24 -7.44 5.74
N TRP A 148 -5.96 -6.16 5.99
CA TRP A 148 -6.89 -5.19 6.53
C TRP A 148 -7.12 -4.11 5.49
N GLU A 149 -8.35 -4.03 4.99
CA GLU A 149 -8.75 -2.98 4.06
C GLU A 149 -9.26 -1.76 4.84
N ALA A 150 -8.84 -0.58 4.39
CA ALA A 150 -9.32 0.65 4.98
C ALA A 150 -10.80 0.89 4.64
N SER A 151 -11.55 1.44 5.60
CA SER A 151 -12.94 1.83 5.38
C SER A 151 -13.06 3.04 4.44
N GLY A 152 -14.22 3.19 3.79
CA GLY A 152 -14.60 4.41 3.06
C GLY A 152 -14.32 4.41 1.54
N LYS A 153 -13.42 3.55 1.04
CA LYS A 153 -13.16 3.39 -0.41
C LYS A 153 -13.33 1.95 -0.86
N MET A 154 -13.54 1.73 -2.16
CA MET A 154 -13.73 0.38 -2.69
C MET A 154 -12.40 -0.38 -2.75
N SER A 155 -12.44 -1.65 -2.36
CA SER A 155 -11.34 -2.57 -2.58
C SER A 155 -11.03 -2.74 -4.07
N CYS A 156 -9.75 -2.58 -4.43
CA CYS A 156 -9.22 -2.96 -5.74
C CYS A 156 -8.25 -4.14 -5.68
N LEU A 157 -8.11 -4.71 -4.48
CA LEU A 157 -7.50 -5.98 -4.26
C LEU A 157 -8.45 -7.04 -4.84
N LYS A 158 -8.05 -7.74 -5.90
CA LYS A 158 -8.95 -8.63 -6.65
C LYS A 158 -9.51 -9.69 -5.73
N ALA A 159 -10.73 -9.47 -5.22
CA ALA A 159 -11.55 -10.43 -4.50
C ALA A 159 -13.01 -10.24 -4.90
N ARG A 160 -13.47 -11.08 -5.81
CA ARG A 160 -14.88 -11.46 -5.92
C ARG A 160 -14.99 -12.64 -6.87
N ASP A 161 -15.06 -13.83 -6.31
CA ASP A 161 -16.16 -14.71 -6.68
C ASP A 161 -16.73 -15.32 -5.40
N TYR A 162 -17.96 -14.92 -5.07
CA TYR A 162 -18.63 -15.33 -3.85
C TYR A 162 -19.26 -16.70 -4.07
N LYS A 163 -18.75 -17.71 -3.37
CA LYS A 163 -19.66 -18.69 -2.76
C LYS A 163 -19.36 -19.08 -1.32
N ASN A 164 -18.41 -18.44 -0.60
CA ASN A 164 -18.44 -18.22 0.87
C ASN A 164 -17.08 -17.63 1.37
N GLU A 165 -16.86 -16.34 1.12
CA GLU A 165 -15.77 -15.42 1.57
C GLU A 165 -14.63 -15.06 0.58
N PRO A 166 -14.11 -13.81 0.62
CA PRO A 166 -13.49 -13.15 -0.54
C PRO A 166 -11.98 -13.47 -0.69
N GLN A 167 -11.61 -13.94 -1.88
CA GLN A 167 -10.23 -14.27 -2.24
C GLN A 167 -9.46 -13.07 -2.78
N VAL A 168 -8.48 -12.51 -2.07
CA VAL A 168 -7.62 -11.43 -2.60
C VAL A 168 -6.39 -12.00 -3.32
N ASN A 169 -6.13 -11.60 -4.57
CA ASN A 169 -4.78 -11.61 -5.13
C ASN A 169 -4.08 -10.32 -4.70
N ILE A 170 -3.13 -10.39 -3.76
CA ILE A 170 -2.34 -9.24 -3.31
C ILE A 170 -1.25 -8.97 -4.36
N ALA A 171 -0.82 -7.72 -4.52
CA ALA A 171 0.33 -7.41 -5.36
C ALA A 171 1.56 -8.21 -4.90
N PRO A 172 2.48 -8.60 -5.81
CA PRO A 172 3.67 -9.32 -5.40
C PRO A 172 4.42 -8.41 -4.42
N GLY A 173 4.70 -8.96 -3.24
CA GLY A 173 5.20 -8.21 -2.10
C GLY A 173 6.48 -7.45 -2.42
N PHE A 174 6.76 -6.47 -1.57
CA PHE A 174 8.09 -5.91 -1.33
C PHE A 174 9.16 -6.13 -2.40
N GLY A 175 9.27 -5.17 -3.32
CA GLY A 175 10.43 -5.09 -4.18
C GLY A 175 10.06 -4.57 -5.55
N GLU A 176 10.26 -3.27 -5.73
CA GLU A 176 10.55 -2.66 -7.03
C GLU A 176 9.41 -2.62 -8.06
N SER A 177 8.45 -3.54 -8.09
CA SER A 177 7.64 -3.70 -9.30
C SER A 177 6.45 -2.74 -9.47
N VAL A 178 5.78 -2.29 -8.40
CA VAL A 178 4.51 -1.53 -8.56
C VAL A 178 4.74 -0.08 -8.97
N LEU A 179 5.93 0.47 -8.71
CA LEU A 179 6.28 1.85 -9.11
C LEU A 179 7.35 1.92 -10.20
N VAL A 180 8.05 0.83 -10.52
CA VAL A 180 9.25 0.89 -11.37
C VAL A 180 9.13 0.13 -12.70
N ASN A 181 8.29 -0.92 -12.81
CA ASN A 181 8.32 -1.80 -14.01
C ASN A 181 6.98 -2.04 -14.73
N VAL A 182 5.84 -1.80 -14.09
CA VAL A 182 4.51 -1.89 -14.72
C VAL A 182 3.67 -0.76 -14.15
N SER A 183 2.92 -0.03 -14.97
CA SER A 183 2.03 1.00 -14.44
C SER A 183 1.04 0.37 -13.46
N ALA A 184 0.77 1.03 -12.35
CA ALA A 184 -0.26 0.61 -11.40
C ALA A 184 -1.59 0.41 -12.13
N GLU A 185 -1.87 1.25 -13.14
CA GLU A 185 -3.02 1.09 -14.02
C GLU A 185 -2.99 -0.17 -14.89
N GLN A 186 -1.88 -0.49 -15.54
CA GLN A 186 -1.74 -1.74 -16.31
C GLN A 186 -1.91 -2.95 -15.39
N PHE A 187 -1.34 -2.86 -14.20
CA PHE A 187 -1.47 -3.88 -13.17
C PHE A 187 -2.93 -4.06 -12.75
N PHE A 188 -3.65 -2.99 -12.41
CA PHE A 188 -5.07 -3.09 -12.04
C PHE A 188 -5.96 -3.50 -13.22
N SER A 189 -5.70 -2.99 -14.41
CA SER A 189 -6.43 -3.34 -15.64
C SER A 189 -6.27 -4.82 -15.97
N SER A 190 -5.06 -5.37 -15.87
CA SER A 190 -4.80 -6.80 -16.09
C SER A 190 -5.56 -7.69 -15.10
N ARG A 191 -5.76 -7.21 -13.86
CA ARG A 191 -6.46 -7.94 -12.81
C ARG A 191 -7.98 -7.84 -12.95
N ALA A 192 -8.47 -6.67 -13.33
CA ALA A 192 -9.87 -6.42 -13.57
C ALA A 192 -10.38 -7.22 -14.77
N GLY A 193 -9.55 -7.39 -15.81
CA GLY A 193 -9.99 -8.01 -17.07
C GLY A 193 -11.24 -7.30 -17.61
N ASN A 194 -12.22 -8.05 -18.13
CA ASN A 194 -13.49 -7.51 -18.62
C ASN A 194 -14.50 -7.17 -17.49
N ASN A 195 -14.05 -6.96 -16.26
CA ASN A 195 -14.92 -6.69 -15.10
C ASN A 195 -14.96 -5.21 -14.66
N THR A 196 -14.17 -4.35 -15.31
CA THR A 196 -14.35 -2.89 -15.22
C THR A 196 -15.78 -2.53 -15.65
N GLY A 197 -16.47 -1.72 -14.84
CA GLY A 197 -17.87 -1.32 -15.12
C GLY A 197 -18.95 -2.34 -14.73
N LYS A 198 -18.59 -3.52 -14.19
CA LYS A 198 -19.56 -4.52 -13.68
C LYS A 198 -19.79 -4.43 -12.15
N GLY A 199 -19.37 -3.33 -11.53
CA GLY A 199 -19.48 -3.12 -10.07
C GLY A 199 -18.49 -3.93 -9.23
N LEU A 200 -17.49 -4.57 -9.86
CA LEU A 200 -16.44 -5.35 -9.19
C LEU A 200 -15.13 -4.58 -9.02
N PHE A 201 -14.92 -3.54 -9.83
CA PHE A 201 -13.81 -2.59 -9.78
C PHE A 201 -14.39 -1.19 -10.00
N PRO A 202 -13.73 -0.13 -9.51
CA PRO A 202 -14.19 1.23 -9.76
C PRO A 202 -14.07 1.56 -11.23
N LYS A 203 -14.79 2.60 -11.66
CA LYS A 203 -14.63 3.16 -12.99
C LYS A 203 -13.22 3.72 -13.17
N GLU A 204 -12.70 4.36 -12.12
CA GLU A 204 -11.35 4.91 -12.05
C GLU A 204 -10.57 4.28 -10.89
N PHE A 205 -9.34 3.80 -11.13
CA PHE A 205 -8.54 3.19 -10.07
C PHE A 205 -8.05 4.19 -9.00
N THR A 206 -8.26 5.51 -9.19
CA THR A 206 -8.05 6.51 -8.14
C THR A 206 -9.05 6.38 -6.98
N ASP A 207 -10.18 5.69 -7.20
CA ASP A 207 -11.20 5.43 -6.18
C ASP A 207 -10.88 4.20 -5.31
N CYS A 208 -9.75 3.53 -5.59
CA CYS A 208 -9.29 2.39 -4.82
C CYS A 208 -8.91 2.79 -3.39
N GLY A 209 -9.32 1.95 -2.43
CA GLY A 209 -8.94 2.08 -1.03
C GLY A 209 -7.51 1.66 -0.75
N SER A 210 -7.07 1.97 0.46
CA SER A 210 -5.80 1.50 0.99
C SER A 210 -5.95 0.16 1.71
N TYR A 211 -4.83 -0.52 1.89
CA TYR A 211 -4.78 -1.77 2.64
C TYR A 211 -3.47 -1.92 3.41
N LEU A 212 -3.53 -2.71 4.48
CA LEU A 212 -2.39 -3.25 5.19
C LEU A 212 -2.36 -4.77 4.97
N SER A 213 -1.21 -5.34 4.65
CA SER A 213 -1.00 -6.78 4.62
C SER A 213 0.31 -7.16 5.27
N TYR A 214 0.34 -8.32 5.90
CA TYR A 214 1.55 -8.96 6.39
C TYR A 214 1.68 -10.34 5.77
N PHE A 215 2.90 -10.76 5.44
CA PHE A 215 3.23 -12.13 5.06
C PHE A 215 4.31 -12.66 6.01
N PHE A 216 4.05 -13.79 6.67
CA PHE A 216 4.96 -14.36 7.69
C PHE A 216 4.97 -15.90 7.55
N PRO A 217 5.69 -16.44 6.57
CA PRO A 217 5.68 -17.87 6.32
C PRO A 217 6.38 -18.66 7.42
N GLY A 218 5.88 -19.88 7.65
CA GLY A 218 6.49 -20.86 8.53
C GLY A 218 5.99 -20.79 9.97
N ASP A 219 6.23 -21.88 10.70
CA ASP A 219 5.92 -22.03 12.12
C ASP A 219 7.05 -22.84 12.79
N PRO A 220 7.90 -22.22 13.63
CA PRO A 220 7.83 -20.83 14.09
C PRO A 220 8.30 -19.83 13.00
N ILE A 221 7.88 -18.57 13.13
CA ILE A 221 8.16 -17.52 12.15
C ILE A 221 9.61 -17.03 12.30
N SER A 222 10.39 -17.18 11.22
CA SER A 222 11.78 -16.69 11.14
C SER A 222 11.93 -15.37 10.39
N SER A 223 10.91 -14.96 9.62
CA SER A 223 10.91 -13.72 8.87
C SER A 223 9.50 -13.26 8.55
N PHE A 224 9.33 -11.97 8.28
CA PHE A 224 8.06 -11.42 7.81
C PHE A 224 8.29 -10.24 6.86
N SER A 225 7.27 -9.95 6.08
CA SER A 225 7.11 -8.68 5.38
C SER A 225 5.74 -8.08 5.69
N GLY A 226 5.65 -6.76 5.62
CA GLY A 226 4.41 -6.02 5.75
C GLY A 226 4.38 -4.86 4.78
N GLU A 227 3.21 -4.58 4.22
CA GLU A 227 2.98 -3.48 3.28
C GLU A 227 1.70 -2.74 3.62
N LEU A 228 1.76 -1.41 3.60
CA LEU A 228 0.64 -0.48 3.74
C LEU A 228 0.62 0.40 2.51
N MET A 229 -0.41 0.32 1.68
CA MET A 229 -0.44 0.98 0.37
C MET A 229 -1.75 1.75 0.18
N ASP A 230 -1.67 2.97 -0.36
CA ASP A 230 -2.81 3.69 -0.91
C ASP A 230 -2.86 3.49 -2.43
N LEU A 231 -3.69 2.54 -2.87
CA LEU A 231 -3.77 2.19 -4.28
C LEU A 231 -4.26 3.34 -5.16
N GLY A 232 -5.22 4.13 -4.65
CA GLY A 232 -5.74 5.28 -5.37
C GLY A 232 -4.69 6.39 -5.51
N ALA A 233 -3.94 6.67 -4.45
CA ALA A 233 -2.87 7.67 -4.48
C ALA A 233 -1.68 7.22 -5.33
N ILE A 234 -1.37 5.92 -5.37
CA ILE A 234 -0.36 5.36 -6.28
C ILE A 234 -0.73 5.61 -7.74
N VAL A 235 -1.97 5.27 -8.14
CA VAL A 235 -2.46 5.52 -9.52
C VAL A 235 -2.46 7.01 -9.84
N HIS A 236 -2.93 7.84 -8.91
CA HIS A 236 -2.93 9.29 -9.08
C HIS A 236 -1.50 9.83 -9.28
N THR A 237 -0.58 9.44 -8.41
CA THR A 237 0.84 9.84 -8.47
C THR A 237 1.46 9.45 -9.79
N GLU A 238 1.18 8.25 -10.28
CA GLU A 238 1.70 7.79 -11.56
C GLU A 238 1.19 8.65 -12.73
N ARG A 239 -0.13 8.87 -12.82
CA ARG A 239 -0.73 9.74 -13.85
C ARG A 239 -0.11 11.14 -13.81
N SER A 240 0.06 11.71 -12.62
CA SER A 240 0.67 13.04 -12.46
C SER A 240 2.14 13.05 -12.86
N ARG A 241 2.92 12.00 -12.56
CA ARG A 241 4.31 11.85 -13.02
C ARG A 241 4.38 11.78 -14.56
N GLN A 242 3.51 10.99 -15.19
CA GLN A 242 3.46 10.88 -16.64
C GLN A 242 3.16 12.23 -17.32
N GLN A 243 2.12 12.94 -16.86
CA GLN A 243 1.77 14.26 -17.38
C GLN A 243 2.91 15.28 -17.21
N TRP A 244 3.60 15.24 -16.06
CA TRP A 244 4.75 16.10 -15.81
C TRP A 244 5.93 15.78 -16.75
N VAL A 245 6.24 14.50 -16.96
CA VAL A 245 7.26 14.07 -17.92
C VAL A 245 6.91 14.51 -19.34
N GLU A 246 5.66 14.33 -19.77
CA GLU A 246 5.19 14.79 -21.10
C GLU A 246 5.38 16.31 -21.28
N GLN A 247 5.04 17.09 -20.25
CA GLN A 247 5.26 18.54 -20.26
C GLN A 247 6.75 18.88 -20.41
N LEU A 248 7.61 18.28 -19.58
CA LEU A 248 9.06 18.52 -19.63
C LEU A 248 9.67 18.11 -20.96
N THR A 249 9.21 17.00 -21.54
CA THR A 249 9.62 16.55 -22.87
C THR A 249 9.20 17.56 -23.94
N ALA A 250 7.97 18.08 -23.90
CA ALA A 250 7.52 19.09 -24.85
C ALA A 250 8.35 20.39 -24.75
N GLU A 251 8.65 20.84 -23.53
CA GLU A 251 9.53 21.99 -23.29
C GLU A 251 10.95 21.77 -23.82
N ALA A 252 11.51 20.56 -23.62
CA ALA A 252 12.81 20.17 -24.13
C ALA A 252 12.87 20.20 -25.66
N VAL A 253 11.87 19.61 -26.33
CA VAL A 253 11.74 19.62 -27.79
C VAL A 253 11.68 21.05 -28.33
N GLN A 254 10.83 21.90 -27.73
CA GLN A 254 10.70 23.30 -28.15
C GLN A 254 12.02 24.06 -27.98
N LYS A 255 12.69 23.89 -26.84
CA LYS A 255 13.99 24.50 -26.58
C LYS A 255 15.04 24.06 -27.60
N ARG A 256 15.08 22.78 -27.97
CA ARG A 256 15.99 22.28 -29.02
C ARG A 256 15.67 22.90 -30.38
N LEU A 257 14.40 22.86 -30.81
CA LEU A 257 13.98 23.37 -32.11
C LEU A 257 14.24 24.88 -32.25
N SER A 258 14.07 25.66 -31.17
CA SER A 258 14.37 27.10 -31.16
C SER A 258 15.84 27.45 -31.44
N LYS A 259 16.76 26.50 -31.25
CA LYS A 259 18.20 26.64 -31.51
C LYS A 259 18.62 26.07 -32.87
N GLY A 260 17.69 25.49 -33.63
CA GLY A 260 17.98 24.89 -34.93
C GLY A 260 18.47 25.92 -35.94
N GLN A 261 19.61 25.66 -36.55
CA GLN A 261 20.08 26.43 -37.70
C GLN A 261 19.73 25.67 -38.97
N VAL A 262 19.11 26.36 -39.93
CA VAL A 262 18.84 25.80 -41.26
C VAL A 262 20.14 25.86 -42.09
N PRO A 263 20.55 24.77 -42.76
CA PRO A 263 21.69 24.80 -43.66
C PRO A 263 21.49 25.85 -44.76
N LYS A 264 22.56 26.57 -45.11
CA LYS A 264 22.54 27.40 -46.32
C LYS A 264 22.69 26.46 -47.53
N PHE A 265 21.74 26.53 -48.46
CA PHE A 265 21.80 25.88 -49.76
C PHE A 265 22.27 26.88 -50.83
#